data_AF-A0A929NX30-F1
#
_entry.id   AF-A0A929NX30-F1
#
_cell.length_a   1.000
_cell.length_b   1.000
_cell.length_c   1.000
_cell.angle_alpha   90.00
_cell.angle_beta   90.00
_cell.angle_gamma   90.00
#
_symmetry.space_group_name_H-M   'P 1'
#
loop_
_entity.id
_entity.type
_entity.pdbx_description
1 polymer ?
#
loop_
_entity_poly.entity_id
_entity_poly.type
_entity_poly.pdbx_seq_one_letter_code
_entity_poly.pdbx_strand_id
1 'polypeptide(L)'
;MDGLIDFFIVLLETIRDVLPIVIIIFGFQLLIIRRPIPQFKKVILGFIYVILGLAFFLQGLQLALFPLGELMAQQLTAPEFIYGQVEHYVTHWTDYKWVYLFAAAIGFATTIAEPALIAVAIKANNVSGGTITIWGLRISVAIGVAIGITLGVFRIVTGTPLHYYIISGYIIVVIQTFFAPRMIVPLAYDSGGVTTSTVTVPLVAALGLGLAGTIPGRSPLIDGFGLIAFASLFPMITVMGYAQLIEFRKNITN
;
A
#
# COMPACT_ATOMS: atom_id res chain seq x y z
N MET A 1 30.83 5.67 -10.87
CA MET A 1 30.47 5.12 -12.20
C MET A 1 29.30 4.13 -12.06
N ASP A 2 29.08 3.63 -10.84
CA ASP A 2 28.08 2.62 -10.50
C ASP A 2 26.64 3.15 -10.57
N GLY A 3 26.37 4.37 -10.08
CA GLY A 3 24.99 4.91 -10.08
C GLY A 3 24.34 5.14 -11.45
N LEU A 4 25.12 5.33 -12.52
CA LEU A 4 24.59 5.40 -13.90
C LEU A 4 24.23 4.01 -14.45
N ILE A 5 25.00 2.99 -14.07
CA ILE A 5 24.75 1.60 -14.44
C ILE A 5 23.51 1.11 -13.68
N ASP A 6 23.42 1.40 -12.39
CA ASP A 6 22.27 1.06 -11.55
C ASP A 6 20.98 1.68 -12.09
N PHE A 7 21.02 2.97 -12.46
CA PHE A 7 19.86 3.62 -13.07
C PHE A 7 19.45 2.94 -14.39
N PHE A 8 20.41 2.55 -15.23
CA PHE A 8 20.12 1.88 -16.49
C PHE A 8 19.52 0.49 -16.29
N ILE A 9 19.98 -0.24 -15.26
CA ILE A 9 19.39 -1.52 -14.85
C ILE A 9 17.94 -1.30 -14.39
N VAL A 10 17.70 -0.36 -13.46
CA VAL A 10 16.35 -0.03 -12.97
C VAL A 10 15.44 0.39 -14.13
N LEU A 11 15.95 1.17 -15.08
CA LEU A 11 15.19 1.57 -16.27
C LEU A 11 14.80 0.36 -17.13
N LEU A 12 15.72 -0.57 -17.39
CA LEU A 12 15.44 -1.78 -18.16
C LEU A 12 14.45 -2.72 -17.45
N GLU A 13 14.58 -2.88 -16.13
CA GLU A 13 13.63 -3.61 -15.31
C GLU A 13 12.25 -2.97 -15.37
N THR A 14 12.17 -1.65 -15.21
CA THR A 14 10.92 -0.89 -15.32
C THR A 14 10.26 -1.08 -16.70
N ILE A 15 11.04 -1.05 -17.78
CA ILE A 15 10.53 -1.33 -19.14
C ILE A 15 9.98 -2.75 -19.21
N ARG A 16 10.73 -3.74 -18.72
CA ARG A 16 10.31 -5.15 -18.71
C ARG A 16 9.03 -5.37 -17.92
N ASP A 17 8.87 -4.70 -16.78
CA ASP A 17 7.72 -4.83 -15.88
C ASP A 17 6.46 -4.14 -16.44
N VAL A 18 6.64 -3.02 -17.15
CA VAL A 18 5.54 -2.27 -17.78
C VAL A 18 5.11 -2.89 -19.13
N LEU A 19 6.02 -3.58 -19.82
CA LEU A 19 5.79 -4.14 -21.15
C LEU A 19 4.53 -5.03 -21.25
N PRO A 20 4.21 -5.94 -20.32
CA PRO A 20 2.98 -6.73 -20.36
C PRO A 20 1.71 -5.88 -20.36
N ILE A 21 1.69 -4.81 -19.56
CA ILE A 21 0.57 -3.86 -19.48
C ILE A 21 0.40 -3.15 -20.82
N VAL A 22 1.50 -2.68 -21.41
CA VAL A 22 1.52 -2.05 -22.73
C VAL A 22 0.98 -3.03 -23.79
N ILE A 23 1.48 -4.27 -23.81
CA ILE A 23 1.03 -5.30 -24.75
C ILE A 23 -0.48 -5.52 -24.63
N ILE A 24 -1.00 -5.64 -23.40
CA ILE A 24 -2.44 -5.84 -23.17
C ILE A 24 -3.24 -4.63 -23.65
N ILE A 25 -2.85 -3.41 -23.30
CA ILE A 25 -3.55 -2.18 -23.67
C ILE A 25 -3.62 -2.03 -25.20
N PHE A 26 -2.47 -2.13 -25.88
CA PHE A 26 -2.41 -1.99 -27.33
C PHE A 26 -3.09 -3.18 -28.04
N GLY A 27 -2.95 -4.38 -27.49
CA GLY A 27 -3.64 -5.59 -27.97
C GLY A 27 -5.16 -5.45 -27.92
N PHE A 28 -5.72 -5.02 -26.78
CA PHE A 28 -7.15 -4.76 -26.65
C PHE A 28 -7.61 -3.64 -27.60
N GLN A 29 -6.87 -2.54 -27.69
CA GLN A 29 -7.23 -1.41 -28.52
C GLN A 29 -7.25 -1.76 -30.02
N LEU A 30 -6.23 -2.47 -30.51
CA LEU A 30 -6.05 -2.76 -31.93
C LEU A 30 -6.77 -4.04 -32.38
N LEU A 31 -6.77 -5.11 -31.57
CA LEU A 31 -7.33 -6.41 -31.96
C LEU A 31 -8.79 -6.58 -31.55
N ILE A 32 -9.16 -6.14 -30.33
CA ILE A 32 -10.50 -6.35 -29.76
C ILE A 32 -11.43 -5.19 -30.11
N ILE A 33 -11.05 -3.96 -29.73
CA ILE A 33 -11.85 -2.75 -29.98
C ILE A 33 -11.76 -2.34 -31.46
N ARG A 34 -10.67 -2.71 -32.15
CA ARG A 34 -10.43 -2.46 -33.58
C ARG A 34 -10.53 -0.98 -33.95
N ARG A 35 -10.01 -0.10 -33.09
CA ARG A 35 -9.99 1.35 -33.34
C ARG A 35 -8.55 1.87 -33.37
N PRO A 36 -8.22 2.81 -34.28
CA PRO A 36 -6.92 3.46 -34.26
C PRO A 36 -6.72 4.22 -32.96
N ILE A 37 -5.48 4.32 -32.50
CA ILE A 37 -5.14 4.99 -31.25
C ILE A 37 -5.28 6.50 -31.45
N PRO A 38 -6.19 7.17 -30.72
CA PRO A 38 -6.29 8.62 -30.79
C PRO A 38 -4.97 9.25 -30.34
N GLN A 39 -4.49 10.24 -31.10
CA GLN A 39 -3.29 11.02 -30.73
C GLN A 39 -2.03 10.16 -30.45
N PHE A 40 -1.76 9.16 -31.29
CA PHE A 40 -0.66 8.20 -31.14
C PHE A 40 0.69 8.79 -30.69
N LYS A 41 1.11 9.93 -31.26
CA LYS A 41 2.35 10.63 -30.86
C LYS A 41 2.34 11.05 -29.39
N LYS A 42 1.22 11.60 -28.90
CA LYS A 42 1.07 12.01 -27.50
C LYS A 42 1.06 10.79 -26.58
N VAL A 43 0.42 9.70 -27.00
CA VAL A 43 0.39 8.45 -26.22
C VAL A 43 1.80 7.89 -26.05
N ILE A 44 2.60 7.80 -27.12
CA ILE A 44 3.99 7.32 -27.04
C ILE A 44 4.84 8.24 -26.15
N LEU A 45 4.76 9.55 -26.33
CA LEU A 45 5.51 10.49 -25.49
C LEU A 45 5.09 10.37 -24.02
N GLY A 46 3.80 10.20 -23.74
CA GLY A 46 3.28 9.92 -22.41
C GLY A 46 3.89 8.66 -21.81
N PHE A 47 3.94 7.56 -22.56
CA PHE A 47 4.58 6.31 -22.11
C PHE A 47 6.07 6.49 -21.80
N ILE A 48 6.81 7.23 -22.64
CA ILE A 48 8.22 7.54 -22.39
C ILE A 48 8.38 8.30 -21.08
N TYR A 49 7.57 9.34 -20.85
CA TYR A 49 7.62 10.09 -19.60
C TYR A 49 7.22 9.28 -18.37
N VAL A 50 6.23 8.37 -18.50
CA VAL A 50 5.84 7.46 -17.41
C VAL A 50 6.98 6.51 -17.07
N ILE A 51 7.63 5.88 -18.06
CA ILE A 51 8.73 4.95 -17.82
C ILE A 51 9.92 5.66 -17.18
N LEU A 52 10.32 6.82 -17.71
CA LEU A 52 11.41 7.60 -17.14
C LEU A 52 11.08 8.08 -15.73
N GLY A 53 9.87 8.61 -15.52
CA GLY A 53 9.41 9.06 -14.22
C GLY A 53 9.39 7.94 -13.18
N LEU A 54 8.91 6.75 -13.56
CA LEU A 54 8.89 5.58 -12.70
C LEU A 54 10.31 5.09 -12.38
N ALA A 55 11.22 5.07 -13.34
CA ALA A 55 12.62 4.68 -13.12
C ALA A 55 13.34 5.65 -12.16
N PHE A 56 13.20 6.97 -12.36
CA PHE A 56 13.76 7.96 -11.43
C PHE A 56 13.17 7.85 -10.02
N PHE A 57 11.86 7.60 -9.95
CA PHE A 57 11.17 7.44 -8.68
C PHE A 57 11.61 6.19 -7.93
N LEU A 58 11.71 5.03 -8.61
CA LEU A 58 12.23 3.78 -8.03
C LEU A 58 13.69 3.91 -7.60
N GLN A 59 14.53 4.55 -8.40
CA GLN A 59 15.92 4.84 -8.03
C GLN A 59 15.98 5.70 -6.75
N GLY A 60 15.15 6.75 -6.67
CA GLY A 60 15.06 7.61 -5.48
C GLY A 60 14.61 6.84 -4.24
N LEU A 61 13.67 5.91 -4.38
CA LEU A 61 13.23 5.03 -3.30
C LEU A 61 14.35 4.13 -2.79
N GLN A 62 15.07 3.46 -3.70
CA GLN A 62 16.16 2.56 -3.35
C GLN A 62 17.33 3.28 -2.66
N LEU A 63 17.63 4.51 -3.08
CA LEU A 63 18.74 5.29 -2.49
C LEU A 63 18.37 5.96 -1.16
N ALA A 64 17.12 6.37 -0.98
CA ALA A 64 16.73 7.17 0.18
C ALA A 64 15.81 6.42 1.16
N LEU A 65 14.67 5.92 0.68
CA LEU A 65 13.60 5.44 1.55
C LEU A 65 13.80 4.01 2.02
N PHE A 66 14.38 3.12 1.21
CA PHE A 66 14.65 1.74 1.63
C PHE A 66 15.73 1.67 2.72
N PRO A 67 16.91 2.33 2.56
CA PRO A 67 17.93 2.31 3.59
C PRO A 67 17.45 2.99 4.87
N LEU A 68 16.65 4.05 4.76
CA LEU A 68 16.04 4.69 5.93
C LEU A 68 15.08 3.74 6.67
N GLY A 69 14.22 3.03 5.93
CA GLY A 69 13.32 2.03 6.51
C GLY A 69 14.07 0.90 7.21
N GLU A 70 15.14 0.39 6.59
CA GLU A 70 15.98 -0.66 7.16
C GLU A 70 16.74 -0.20 8.42
N LEU A 71 17.35 0.99 8.38
CA LEU A 71 18.02 1.58 9.54
C LEU A 71 17.04 1.83 10.70
N MET A 72 15.84 2.33 10.43
CA MET A 72 14.80 2.52 11.44
C MET A 72 14.33 1.18 12.01
N ALA A 73 14.13 0.17 11.16
CA ALA A 73 13.81 -1.18 11.62
C ALA A 73 14.91 -1.72 12.53
N GLN A 74 16.19 -1.63 12.14
CA GLN A 74 17.33 -2.07 12.96
C GLN A 74 17.38 -1.34 14.30
N GLN A 75 17.25 -0.01 14.32
CA GLN A 75 17.30 0.77 15.56
C GLN A 75 16.12 0.50 16.49
N LEU A 76 14.90 0.39 15.95
CA LEU A 76 13.70 0.15 16.76
C LEU A 76 13.56 -1.30 17.20
N THR A 77 14.24 -2.23 16.53
CA THR A 77 14.30 -3.65 16.91
C THR A 77 15.56 -4.03 17.67
N ALA A 78 16.49 -3.09 17.86
CA ALA A 78 17.76 -3.32 18.55
C ALA A 78 17.48 -3.74 20.00
N PRO A 79 18.11 -4.83 20.49
CA PRO A 79 17.97 -5.25 21.88
C PRO A 79 18.21 -4.08 22.83
N GLU A 80 19.29 -3.32 22.66
CA GLU A 80 19.63 -2.20 23.54
C GLU A 80 18.50 -1.15 23.64
N PHE A 81 17.76 -0.95 22.55
CA PHE A 81 16.63 -0.02 22.49
C PHE A 81 15.35 -0.58 23.11
N ILE A 82 15.04 -1.86 22.87
CA ILE A 82 13.82 -2.52 23.39
C ILE A 82 13.91 -2.72 24.91
N TYR A 83 15.12 -2.96 25.41
CA TYR A 83 15.36 -3.65 26.66
C TYR A 83 16.27 -2.88 27.64
N GLY A 84 17.17 -2.01 27.14
CA GLY A 84 18.22 -1.42 27.96
C GLY A 84 19.32 -2.41 28.39
N GLN A 85 20.17 -2.04 29.35
CA GLN A 85 21.37 -2.78 29.77
C GLN A 85 21.10 -3.96 30.74
N VAL A 86 20.13 -4.83 30.46
CA VAL A 86 19.85 -6.01 31.32
C VAL A 86 20.07 -7.30 30.54
N GLU A 87 20.62 -8.35 31.15
CA GLU A 87 21.26 -9.49 30.44
C GLU A 87 20.32 -10.69 30.09
N HIS A 88 19.05 -10.70 30.49
CA HIS A 88 18.14 -11.83 30.22
C HIS A 88 16.77 -11.38 29.72
N TYR A 89 16.39 -11.82 28.51
CA TYR A 89 15.11 -11.45 27.87
C TYR A 89 14.23 -12.63 27.49
N VAL A 90 12.97 -12.50 27.87
CA VAL A 90 11.84 -13.11 27.17
C VAL A 90 11.19 -12.00 26.34
N THR A 91 11.36 -12.05 25.03
CA THR A 91 10.78 -11.07 24.12
C THR A 91 9.26 -11.10 24.17
N HIS A 92 8.64 -10.00 24.63
CA HIS A 92 7.20 -9.85 24.59
C HIS A 92 6.80 -8.92 23.43
N TRP A 93 5.69 -9.23 22.75
CA TRP A 93 5.21 -8.43 21.62
C TRP A 93 4.92 -6.96 22.01
N THR A 94 4.66 -6.70 23.29
CA THR A 94 4.44 -5.36 23.81
C THR A 94 5.67 -4.46 23.74
N ASP A 95 6.88 -5.01 23.57
CA ASP A 95 8.10 -4.21 23.66
C ASP A 95 8.37 -3.46 22.34
N TYR A 96 7.71 -3.87 21.26
CA TYR A 96 7.82 -3.29 19.91
C TYR A 96 6.86 -2.12 19.66
N LYS A 97 6.36 -1.42 20.70
CA LYS A 97 5.35 -0.34 20.53
C LYS A 97 5.80 0.75 19.57
N TRP A 98 7.09 1.11 19.62
CA TRP A 98 7.65 2.12 18.73
C TRP A 98 7.69 1.67 17.27
N VAL A 99 7.93 0.38 17.02
CA VAL A 99 7.82 -0.18 15.67
C VAL A 99 6.37 -0.12 15.18
N TYR A 100 5.40 -0.45 16.04
CA TYR A 100 3.97 -0.37 15.70
C TYR A 100 3.52 1.04 15.38
N LEU A 101 3.97 2.03 16.16
CA LEU A 101 3.67 3.43 15.94
C LEU A 101 4.33 3.96 14.66
N PHE A 102 5.59 3.62 14.44
CA PHE A 102 6.31 3.99 13.22
C PHE A 102 5.63 3.40 11.97
N ALA A 103 5.27 2.12 12.02
CA ALA A 103 4.54 1.43 10.97
C ALA A 103 3.19 2.09 10.66
N ALA A 104 2.42 2.46 11.70
CA ALA A 104 1.17 3.19 11.54
C ALA A 104 1.39 4.55 10.87
N ALA A 105 2.39 5.31 11.34
CA ALA A 105 2.68 6.66 10.86
C ALA A 105 3.14 6.65 9.40
N ILE A 106 4.06 5.76 9.03
CA ILE A 106 4.52 5.60 7.64
C ILE A 106 3.37 5.15 6.76
N GLY A 107 2.60 4.13 7.19
CA GLY A 107 1.45 3.64 6.45
C GLY A 107 0.41 4.72 6.16
N PHE A 108 0.09 5.52 7.17
CA PHE A 108 -0.81 6.65 7.03
C PHE A 108 -0.25 7.73 6.09
N ALA A 109 1.02 8.13 6.31
CA ALA A 109 1.64 9.22 5.57
C ALA A 109 1.81 8.90 4.08
N THR A 110 2.29 7.70 3.73
CA THR A 110 2.47 7.28 2.34
C THR A 110 1.14 7.20 1.61
N THR A 111 0.12 6.65 2.28
CA THR A 111 -1.22 6.53 1.69
C THR A 111 -1.85 7.89 1.44
N ILE A 112 -1.71 8.86 2.35
CA ILE A 112 -2.19 10.23 2.12
C ILE A 112 -1.45 10.89 0.97
N ALA A 113 -0.14 10.64 0.85
CA ALA A 113 0.70 11.19 -0.20
C ALA A 113 0.46 10.53 -1.58
N GLU A 114 -0.21 9.39 -1.63
CA GLU A 114 -0.42 8.60 -2.84
C GLU A 114 -1.23 9.36 -3.91
N PRO A 115 -0.64 9.69 -5.08
CA PRO A 115 -1.33 10.45 -6.12
C PRO A 115 -2.54 9.71 -6.71
N ALA A 116 -2.43 8.38 -6.85
CA ALA A 116 -3.52 7.54 -7.34
C ALA A 116 -4.77 7.65 -6.45
N LEU A 117 -4.58 7.72 -5.12
CA LEU A 117 -5.68 7.89 -4.17
C LEU A 117 -6.35 9.25 -4.30
N ILE A 118 -5.58 10.30 -4.56
CA ILE A 118 -6.13 11.65 -4.82
C ILE A 118 -7.02 11.63 -6.05
N ALA A 119 -6.56 11.02 -7.14
CA ALA A 119 -7.32 10.93 -8.39
C ALA A 119 -8.63 10.14 -8.21
N VAL A 120 -8.58 8.98 -7.53
CA VAL A 120 -9.76 8.16 -7.24
C VAL A 120 -10.73 8.91 -6.32
N ALA A 121 -10.25 9.61 -5.30
CA ALA A 121 -11.08 10.40 -4.40
C ALA A 121 -11.80 11.57 -5.11
N ILE A 122 -11.11 12.29 -6.00
CA ILE A 122 -11.71 13.33 -6.84
C ILE A 122 -12.79 12.72 -7.74
N LYS A 123 -12.51 11.56 -8.35
CA LYS A 123 -13.48 10.91 -9.24
C LYS A 123 -14.71 10.42 -8.47
N ALA A 124 -14.52 9.83 -7.29
CA ALA A 124 -15.59 9.39 -6.42
C ALA A 124 -16.46 10.56 -5.94
N ASN A 125 -15.86 11.70 -5.60
CA ASN A 125 -16.59 12.91 -5.21
C ASN A 125 -17.48 13.43 -6.35
N ASN A 126 -16.94 13.52 -7.56
CA ASN A 126 -17.68 13.97 -8.74
C ASN A 126 -18.84 13.03 -9.12
N VAL A 127 -18.61 11.71 -9.06
CA VAL A 127 -19.63 10.72 -9.44
C VAL A 127 -20.71 10.54 -8.36
N SER A 128 -20.37 10.74 -7.08
CA SER A 128 -21.32 10.63 -5.96
C SER A 128 -22.12 11.93 -5.69
N GLY A 129 -21.96 12.97 -6.52
CA GLY A 129 -22.60 14.26 -6.32
C GLY A 129 -22.17 14.96 -5.02
N GLY A 130 -20.93 14.74 -4.58
CA GLY A 130 -20.38 15.32 -3.35
C GLY A 130 -20.63 14.52 -2.07
N THR A 131 -21.43 13.44 -2.13
CA THR A 131 -21.72 12.59 -0.96
C THR A 131 -20.45 11.97 -0.36
N ILE A 132 -19.54 11.52 -1.22
CA ILE A 132 -18.22 11.03 -0.81
C ILE A 132 -17.24 12.20 -0.87
N THR A 133 -16.84 12.73 0.28
CA THR A 133 -15.83 13.81 0.32
C THR A 133 -14.44 13.28 -0.05
N ILE A 134 -13.65 14.12 -0.73
CA ILE A 134 -12.27 13.79 -1.13
C ILE A 134 -11.43 13.43 0.11
N TRP A 135 -11.48 14.26 1.15
CA TRP A 135 -10.73 14.05 2.39
C TRP A 135 -11.26 12.87 3.20
N GLY A 136 -12.57 12.66 3.26
CA GLY A 136 -13.15 11.53 3.99
C GLY A 136 -12.71 10.19 3.42
N LEU A 137 -12.70 10.05 2.09
CA LEU A 137 -12.17 8.84 1.46
C LEU A 137 -10.67 8.68 1.72
N ARG A 138 -9.87 9.74 1.51
CA ARG A 138 -8.41 9.68 1.71
C ARG A 138 -8.02 9.29 3.13
N ILE A 139 -8.65 9.90 4.13
CA ILE A 139 -8.39 9.62 5.54
C ILE A 139 -8.86 8.20 5.88
N SER A 140 -10.02 7.78 5.40
CA SER A 140 -10.52 6.41 5.62
C SER A 140 -9.56 5.35 5.09
N VAL A 141 -9.04 5.52 3.86
CA VAL A 141 -8.05 4.62 3.27
C VAL A 141 -6.75 4.65 4.07
N ALA A 142 -6.23 5.84 4.41
CA ALA A 142 -4.98 5.98 5.17
C ALA A 142 -5.04 5.36 6.57
N ILE A 143 -6.18 5.49 7.26
CA ILE A 143 -6.42 4.80 8.54
C ILE A 143 -6.42 3.29 8.33
N GLY A 144 -7.08 2.79 7.27
CA GLY A 144 -7.07 1.37 6.92
C GLY A 144 -5.66 0.85 6.72
N VAL A 145 -4.85 1.52 5.90
CA VAL A 145 -3.46 1.13 5.68
C VAL A 145 -2.64 1.18 6.97
N ALA A 146 -2.79 2.22 7.79
CA ALA A 146 -2.08 2.33 9.06
C ALA A 146 -2.39 1.14 9.99
N ILE A 147 -3.66 0.81 10.17
CA ILE A 147 -4.08 -0.34 10.98
C ILE A 147 -3.55 -1.65 10.38
N GLY A 148 -3.70 -1.82 9.06
CA GLY A 148 -3.26 -3.03 8.36
C GLY A 148 -1.76 -3.27 8.50
N ILE A 149 -0.94 -2.25 8.24
CA ILE A 149 0.52 -2.35 8.37
C ILE A 149 0.91 -2.61 9.82
N THR A 150 0.33 -1.90 10.79
CA THR A 150 0.62 -2.16 12.21
C THR A 150 0.28 -3.60 12.61
N LEU A 151 -0.85 -4.13 12.15
CA LEU A 151 -1.23 -5.53 12.38
C LEU A 151 -0.27 -6.50 11.67
N GLY A 152 0.17 -6.17 10.47
CA GLY A 152 1.18 -6.93 9.74
C GLY A 152 2.53 -6.97 10.48
N VAL A 153 2.96 -5.84 11.03
CA VAL A 153 4.17 -5.76 11.86
C VAL A 153 4.01 -6.57 13.16
N PHE A 154 2.87 -6.44 13.84
CA PHE A 154 2.55 -7.29 14.99
C PHE A 154 2.67 -8.79 14.64
N ARG A 155 2.17 -9.17 13.46
CA ARG A 155 2.26 -10.53 12.94
C ARG A 155 3.70 -10.96 12.65
N ILE A 156 4.56 -10.09 12.13
CA ILE A 156 6.00 -10.38 11.95
C ILE A 156 6.67 -10.61 13.31
N VAL A 157 6.40 -9.75 14.30
CA VAL A 157 6.95 -9.86 15.65
C VAL A 157 6.53 -11.16 16.33
N THR A 158 5.23 -11.48 16.29
CA THR A 158 4.67 -12.67 16.94
C THR A 158 4.90 -13.96 16.17
N GLY A 159 5.16 -13.88 14.85
CA GLY A 159 5.39 -15.04 14.02
C GLY A 159 4.17 -15.87 13.69
N THR A 160 2.97 -15.34 13.93
CA THR A 160 1.71 -16.03 13.67
C THR A 160 1.49 -16.23 12.16
N PRO A 161 0.79 -17.28 11.71
CA PRO A 161 0.58 -17.52 10.29
C PRO A 161 -0.27 -16.43 9.60
N LEU A 162 0.17 -15.95 8.44
CA LEU A 162 -0.50 -14.88 7.67
C LEU A 162 -1.97 -15.20 7.33
N HIS A 163 -2.26 -16.46 6.97
CA HIS A 163 -3.58 -16.86 6.48
C HIS A 163 -4.70 -16.61 7.48
N TYR A 164 -4.45 -16.71 8.81
CA TYR A 164 -5.48 -16.43 9.81
C TYR A 164 -5.99 -14.98 9.73
N TYR A 165 -5.08 -14.03 9.49
CA TYR A 165 -5.43 -12.62 9.38
C TYR A 165 -6.14 -12.30 8.07
N ILE A 166 -5.65 -12.87 6.96
CA ILE A 166 -6.24 -12.63 5.64
C ILE A 166 -7.64 -13.25 5.56
N ILE A 167 -7.81 -14.49 6.02
CA ILE A 167 -9.12 -15.16 6.04
C ILE A 167 -10.10 -14.38 6.93
N SER A 168 -9.71 -14.01 8.15
CA SER A 168 -10.60 -13.25 9.05
C SER A 168 -10.95 -11.87 8.50
N GLY A 169 -9.98 -11.14 7.93
CA GLY A 169 -10.25 -9.86 7.31
C GLY A 169 -11.15 -9.96 6.08
N TYR A 170 -10.99 -11.00 5.24
CA TYR A 170 -11.91 -11.21 4.11
C TYR A 170 -13.31 -11.63 4.55
N ILE A 171 -13.45 -12.40 5.65
CA ILE A 171 -14.78 -12.66 6.24
C ILE A 171 -15.46 -11.32 6.61
N ILE A 172 -14.72 -10.40 7.24
CA ILE A 172 -15.24 -9.06 7.56
C ILE A 172 -15.63 -8.31 6.28
N VAL A 173 -14.78 -8.31 5.26
CA VAL A 173 -15.05 -7.65 3.97
C VAL A 173 -16.31 -8.21 3.32
N VAL A 174 -16.47 -9.54 3.28
CA VAL A 174 -17.64 -10.20 2.71
C VAL A 174 -18.90 -9.82 3.47
N ILE A 175 -18.87 -9.87 4.81
CA ILE A 175 -20.00 -9.46 5.65
C ILE A 175 -20.35 -7.99 5.39
N GLN A 176 -19.37 -7.08 5.45
CA GLN A 176 -19.59 -5.66 5.19
C GLN A 176 -20.14 -5.38 3.79
N THR A 177 -19.71 -6.15 2.78
CA THR A 177 -20.20 -6.00 1.40
C THR A 177 -21.71 -6.17 1.31
N PHE A 178 -22.33 -7.03 2.14
CA PHE A 178 -23.79 -7.20 2.18
C PHE A 178 -24.52 -6.00 2.81
N PHE A 179 -23.86 -5.27 3.71
CA PHE A 179 -24.45 -4.16 4.46
C PHE A 179 -24.04 -2.77 3.93
N ALA A 180 -23.05 -2.69 3.06
CA ALA A 180 -22.52 -1.43 2.55
C ALA A 180 -23.37 -0.89 1.37
N PRO A 181 -23.48 0.44 1.21
CA PRO A 181 -24.10 1.04 0.04
C PRO A 181 -23.49 0.52 -1.26
N ARG A 182 -24.31 0.13 -2.24
CA ARG A 182 -23.80 -0.42 -3.52
C ARG A 182 -22.83 0.51 -4.25
N MET A 183 -22.94 1.82 -4.05
CA MET A 183 -22.04 2.82 -4.64
C MET A 183 -20.63 2.76 -4.06
N ILE A 184 -20.45 2.41 -2.77
CA ILE A 184 -19.11 2.39 -2.15
C ILE A 184 -18.36 1.10 -2.44
N VAL A 185 -19.06 -0.03 -2.65
CA VAL A 185 -18.43 -1.35 -2.77
C VAL A 185 -17.34 -1.36 -3.85
N PRO A 186 -17.59 -0.95 -5.13
CA PRO A 186 -16.52 -0.93 -6.13
C PRO A 186 -15.34 -0.03 -5.73
N LEU A 187 -15.64 1.12 -5.11
CA LEU A 187 -14.62 2.05 -4.66
C LEU A 187 -13.76 1.49 -3.53
N ALA A 188 -14.35 0.73 -2.61
CA ALA A 188 -13.63 0.10 -1.50
C ALA A 188 -12.64 -0.96 -2.01
N TYR A 189 -13.06 -1.80 -2.96
CA TYR A 189 -12.19 -2.80 -3.58
C TYR A 189 -11.10 -2.16 -4.45
N ASP A 190 -11.42 -1.09 -5.17
CA ASP A 190 -10.43 -0.32 -5.95
C ASP A 190 -9.43 0.41 -5.05
N SER A 191 -9.88 0.92 -3.89
CA SER A 191 -9.02 1.58 -2.91
C SER A 191 -7.93 0.65 -2.38
N GLY A 192 -8.21 -0.64 -2.21
CA GLY A 192 -7.20 -1.64 -1.85
C GLY A 192 -6.16 -1.87 -2.96
N GLY A 193 -6.54 -1.71 -4.23
CA GLY A 193 -5.62 -1.71 -5.37
C GLY A 193 -4.80 -0.42 -5.46
N VAL A 194 -5.40 0.72 -5.15
CA VAL A 194 -4.70 2.02 -5.08
C VAL A 194 -3.57 1.99 -4.06
N THR A 195 -3.74 1.33 -2.91
CA THR A 195 -2.67 1.26 -1.91
C THR A 195 -1.53 0.33 -2.30
N THR A 196 -1.68 -0.40 -3.41
CA THR A 196 -0.58 -1.15 -4.05
C THR A 196 0.23 -0.34 -5.06
N SER A 197 -0.02 0.97 -5.17
CA SER A 197 0.64 1.80 -6.17
C SER A 197 2.03 2.27 -5.74
N THR A 198 2.58 3.16 -6.56
CA THR A 198 4.00 3.47 -6.64
C THR A 198 4.58 4.00 -5.33
N VAL A 199 3.85 4.79 -4.54
CA VAL A 199 4.42 5.33 -3.30
C VAL A 199 4.35 4.33 -2.17
N THR A 200 3.19 3.73 -1.93
CA THR A 200 2.95 2.96 -0.71
C THR A 200 3.70 1.62 -0.68
N VAL A 201 3.68 0.84 -1.76
CA VAL A 201 4.25 -0.52 -1.75
C VAL A 201 5.75 -0.57 -1.50
N PRO A 202 6.58 0.24 -2.20
CA PRO A 202 8.02 0.18 -1.99
C PRO A 202 8.39 0.45 -0.52
N LEU A 203 7.79 1.44 0.13
CA LEU A 203 8.07 1.71 1.55
C LEU A 203 7.58 0.59 2.48
N VAL A 204 6.39 0.06 2.23
CA VAL A 204 5.83 -1.04 3.04
C VAL A 204 6.66 -2.31 2.90
N ALA A 205 7.11 -2.61 1.68
CA ALA A 205 7.98 -3.74 1.39
C ALA A 205 9.34 -3.55 2.07
N ALA A 206 9.96 -2.36 1.99
CA ALA A 206 11.23 -2.08 2.66
C ALA A 206 11.12 -2.21 4.18
N LEU A 207 10.05 -1.67 4.78
CA LEU A 207 9.76 -1.84 6.21
C LEU A 207 9.61 -3.32 6.57
N GLY A 208 8.83 -4.07 5.78
CA GLY A 208 8.57 -5.48 6.02
C GLY A 208 9.81 -6.36 5.89
N LEU A 209 10.57 -6.18 4.82
CA LEU A 209 11.83 -6.88 4.57
C LEU A 209 12.87 -6.54 5.65
N GLY A 210 13.00 -5.26 6.01
CA GLY A 210 13.90 -4.81 7.07
C GLY A 210 13.57 -5.45 8.41
N LEU A 211 12.30 -5.41 8.85
CA LEU A 211 11.87 -5.99 10.12
C LEU A 211 12.00 -7.52 10.14
N ALA A 212 11.62 -8.20 9.05
CA ALA A 212 11.76 -9.64 8.96
C ALA A 212 13.24 -10.08 8.83
N GLY A 213 14.13 -9.19 8.38
CA GLY A 213 15.57 -9.44 8.36
C GLY A 213 16.24 -9.29 9.72
N THR A 214 15.70 -8.45 10.61
CA THR A 214 16.29 -8.20 11.94
C THR A 214 15.72 -9.09 13.04
N ILE A 215 14.49 -9.59 12.89
CA ILE A 215 13.85 -10.44 13.89
C ILE A 215 14.24 -11.92 13.66
N PRO A 216 14.88 -12.59 14.64
CA PRO A 216 15.30 -13.98 14.49
C PRO A 216 14.13 -14.93 14.18
N GLY A 217 14.36 -15.86 13.24
CA GLY A 217 13.37 -16.86 12.84
C GLY A 217 12.28 -16.34 11.90
N ARG A 218 12.46 -15.15 11.31
CA ARG A 218 11.57 -14.59 10.29
C ARG A 218 12.17 -14.70 8.89
N SER A 219 11.29 -14.86 7.92
CA SER A 219 11.62 -14.92 6.50
C SER A 219 11.25 -13.58 5.85
N PRO A 220 12.19 -12.81 5.29
CA PRO A 220 11.87 -11.58 4.57
C PRO A 220 10.84 -11.81 3.45
N LEU A 221 10.93 -12.94 2.76
CA LEU A 221 10.05 -13.24 1.63
C LEU A 221 8.61 -13.59 2.06
N ILE A 222 8.45 -14.45 3.06
CA ILE A 222 7.10 -14.85 3.53
C ILE A 222 6.52 -13.79 4.47
N ASP A 223 7.34 -13.28 5.39
CA ASP A 223 6.89 -12.42 6.47
C ASP A 223 6.89 -10.94 6.10
N GLY A 224 7.93 -10.48 5.41
CA GLY A 224 8.05 -9.09 4.98
C GLY A 224 7.08 -8.75 3.85
N PHE A 225 7.02 -9.58 2.80
CA PHE A 225 6.13 -9.31 1.66
C PHE A 225 4.63 -9.38 2.03
N GLY A 226 4.28 -10.21 3.04
CA GLY A 226 2.91 -10.35 3.53
C GLY A 226 2.27 -9.04 4.03
N LEU A 227 3.07 -8.02 4.37
CA LEU A 227 2.57 -6.69 4.74
C LEU A 227 1.75 -6.00 3.64
N ILE A 228 2.05 -6.27 2.37
CA ILE A 228 1.32 -5.69 1.24
C ILE A 228 -0.13 -6.16 1.25
N ALA A 229 -0.38 -7.43 1.61
CA ALA A 229 -1.74 -7.96 1.69
C ALA A 229 -2.59 -7.21 2.74
N PHE A 230 -1.98 -6.84 3.87
CA PHE A 230 -2.66 -6.03 4.88
C PHE A 230 -2.94 -4.60 4.41
N ALA A 231 -1.97 -3.99 3.71
CA ALA A 231 -2.10 -2.65 3.15
C ALA A 231 -3.24 -2.56 2.12
N SER A 232 -3.58 -3.65 1.43
CA SER A 232 -4.73 -3.71 0.51
C SER A 232 -6.05 -4.07 1.18
N LEU A 233 -6.03 -5.00 2.14
CA LEU A 233 -7.25 -5.54 2.76
C LEU A 233 -7.96 -4.53 3.66
N PHE A 234 -7.22 -3.84 4.51
CA PHE A 234 -7.81 -2.95 5.51
C PHE A 234 -8.48 -1.70 4.93
N PRO A 235 -7.97 -1.07 3.85
CA PRO A 235 -8.72 -0.04 3.13
C PRO A 235 -10.12 -0.46 2.69
N MET A 236 -10.31 -1.72 2.28
CA MET A 236 -11.65 -2.22 1.92
C MET A 236 -12.60 -2.12 3.11
N ILE A 237 -12.11 -2.53 4.29
CA ILE A 237 -12.86 -2.53 5.55
C ILE A 237 -13.18 -1.11 6.00
N THR A 238 -12.19 -0.22 6.02
CA THR A 238 -12.37 1.15 6.51
C THR A 238 -13.19 2.02 5.57
N VAL A 239 -13.08 1.83 4.24
CA VAL A 239 -13.88 2.56 3.26
C VAL A 239 -15.35 2.15 3.32
N MET A 240 -15.64 0.85 3.43
CA MET A 240 -17.02 0.38 3.64
C MET A 240 -17.58 0.89 4.98
N GLY A 241 -16.80 0.80 6.06
CA GLY A 241 -17.18 1.33 7.37
C GLY A 241 -17.45 2.84 7.36
N TYR A 242 -16.62 3.61 6.65
CA TYR A 242 -16.82 5.06 6.46
C TYR A 242 -18.16 5.36 5.78
N ALA A 243 -18.52 4.63 4.72
CA ALA A 243 -19.78 4.84 4.03
C ALA A 243 -21.00 4.43 4.87
N GLN A 244 -20.90 3.32 5.61
CA GLN A 244 -21.95 2.88 6.54
C GLN A 244 -22.19 3.94 7.63
N LEU A 245 -21.14 4.55 8.17
CA LEU A 245 -21.26 5.63 9.16
C LEU A 245 -21.93 6.89 8.58
N ILE A 246 -21.63 7.24 7.32
CA ILE A 246 -22.28 8.37 6.65
C ILE A 246 -23.77 8.11 6.44
N GLU A 247 -24.12 6.92 5.94
CA GLU A 247 -25.51 6.55 5.72
C GLU A 247 -26.31 6.51 7.02
N PHE A 248 -25.72 5.95 8.08
CA PHE A 248 -26.33 5.93 9.41
C PHE A 248 -26.59 7.35 9.94
N ARG A 249 -25.63 8.27 9.80
CA ARG A 249 -25.82 9.68 10.16
C ARG A 249 -26.93 10.34 9.35
N LYS A 250 -27.00 10.08 8.04
CA LYS A 250 -28.04 10.63 7.17
C LYS A 250 -29.44 10.16 7.58
N ASN A 251 -29.58 8.90 8.02
CA ASN A 251 -30.86 8.35 8.48
C ASN A 251 -31.32 8.90 9.84
N ILE A 252 -30.40 9.39 10.68
CA ILE A 252 -30.74 10.03 11.97
C ILE A 252 -31.12 11.51 11.79
N THR A 253 -30.55 12.17 10.77
CA THR A 253 -30.70 13.62 10.58
C THR A 253 -31.89 13.99 9.68
N ASN A 254 -32.56 13.00 9.07
CA ASN A 254 -33.80 13.14 8.30
C ASN A 254 -34.98 12.60 9.10
#